data_AF-G0QF83-F1
#
_entry.id   AF-G0QF83-F1
#
_cell.length_a   1.000
_cell.length_b   1.000
_cell.length_c   1.000
_cell.angle_alpha   90.00
_cell.angle_beta   90.00
_cell.angle_gamma   90.00
#
_symmetry.space_group_name_H-M   'P 1'
#
loop_
_entity.id
_entity.type
_entity.pdbx_description
1 polymer ?
#
loop_
_entity_poly.entity_id
_entity_poly.type
_entity_poly.pdbx_seq_one_letter_code
_entity_poly.pdbx_strand_id
1 'polypeptide(L)'
;MKLENSFILFPGIGEKTEKKLWRNGIRHWDNLEDSTKYSDKIDKHREKAKKNLHVGNEAFFKDKLPNKSLWRSYRNFEENVCFFDIETTGLKPERNKTTTVSFYRNGESRTLIRGQDLKQEKLEQEFFESSLLVSFNGKRFDKPFLEKSFGINIENPHIDLMYLFQRLGYSGGLKKIEKDLGVERELEDIDGREAIKLWKRYKQHGNRGGFRQAC
;
A
#
# COMPACT_ATOMS: atom_id res chain seq x y z
N MET A 1 10.04 -9.72 9.63
CA MET A 1 8.89 -10.54 10.09
C MET A 1 8.12 -10.96 8.87
N LYS A 2 7.71 -12.23 8.79
CA LYS A 2 6.78 -12.76 7.78
C LYS A 2 5.45 -13.18 8.43
N LEU A 3 4.44 -13.51 7.64
CA LEU A 3 3.11 -13.96 8.07
C LEU A 3 3.19 -15.17 8.98
N GLU A 4 4.09 -16.09 8.70
CA GLU A 4 4.34 -17.32 9.45
C GLU A 4 4.77 -17.04 10.90
N ASN A 5 5.24 -15.81 11.18
CA ASN A 5 5.57 -15.35 12.53
C ASN A 5 4.40 -14.67 13.25
N SER A 6 3.25 -14.50 12.59
CA SER A 6 2.08 -13.76 13.08
C SER A 6 0.96 -14.73 13.42
N PHE A 7 0.45 -14.71 14.64
CA PHE A 7 -0.62 -15.62 15.08
C PHE A 7 -2.00 -14.96 15.13
N ILE A 8 -2.06 -13.63 14.99
CA ILE A 8 -3.31 -12.84 15.07
C ILE A 8 -4.33 -13.10 13.94
N LEU A 9 -3.97 -13.87 12.91
CA LEU A 9 -4.93 -14.34 11.91
C LEU A 9 -5.72 -15.58 12.39
N PHE A 10 -5.29 -16.21 13.48
CA PHE A 10 -5.93 -17.40 14.02
C PHE A 10 -6.99 -17.02 15.06
N PRO A 11 -8.13 -17.74 15.07
CA PRO A 11 -9.26 -17.41 15.91
C PRO A 11 -8.88 -17.57 17.39
N GLY A 12 -9.22 -16.57 18.20
CA GLY A 12 -8.91 -16.56 19.63
C GLY A 12 -7.51 -16.04 19.97
N ILE A 13 -6.66 -15.72 18.99
CA ILE A 13 -5.34 -15.13 19.23
C ILE A 13 -5.37 -13.64 18.91
N GLY A 14 -5.35 -12.81 19.96
CA GLY A 14 -5.13 -11.37 19.85
C GLY A 14 -3.66 -10.98 20.03
N GLU A 15 -3.33 -9.70 19.82
CA GLU A 15 -1.94 -9.20 19.94
C GLU A 15 -1.30 -9.48 21.31
N LYS A 16 -2.08 -9.45 22.40
CA LYS A 16 -1.58 -9.78 23.74
C LYS A 16 -1.13 -11.23 23.83
N THR A 17 -1.97 -12.15 23.34
CA THR A 17 -1.69 -13.59 23.32
C THR A 17 -0.49 -13.89 22.42
N GLU A 18 -0.46 -13.31 21.22
CA GLU A 18 0.67 -13.44 20.29
C GLU A 18 1.99 -12.98 20.91
N LYS A 19 2.02 -11.82 21.57
CA LYS A 19 3.25 -11.36 22.25
C LYS A 19 3.71 -12.33 23.34
N LYS A 20 2.77 -13.00 24.04
CA LYS A 20 3.11 -14.05 25.00
C LYS A 20 3.71 -15.27 24.31
N LEU A 21 3.16 -15.71 23.18
CA LEU A 21 3.73 -16.79 22.36
C LEU A 21 5.18 -16.47 21.96
N TRP A 22 5.43 -15.28 21.43
CA TRP A 22 6.78 -14.86 21.02
C TRP A 22 7.79 -14.82 22.17
N ARG A 23 7.37 -14.37 23.36
CA ARG A 23 8.22 -14.37 24.57
C ARG A 23 8.56 -15.78 25.04
N ASN A 24 7.67 -16.74 24.80
CA ASN A 24 7.86 -18.15 25.11
C ASN A 24 8.61 -18.92 24.00
N GLY A 25 9.17 -18.23 22.99
CA GLY A 25 9.94 -18.85 21.91
C GLY A 25 9.12 -19.39 20.74
N ILE A 26 7.79 -19.36 20.82
CA ILE A 26 6.89 -19.76 19.73
C ILE A 26 6.80 -18.62 18.72
N ARG A 27 7.60 -18.71 17.66
CA ARG A 27 7.77 -17.65 16.64
C ARG A 27 7.40 -18.08 15.22
N HIS A 28 6.94 -19.31 15.03
CA HIS A 28 6.51 -19.83 13.74
C HIS A 28 5.20 -20.61 13.91
N TRP A 29 4.33 -20.60 12.89
CA TRP A 29 3.07 -21.36 12.88
C TRP A 29 3.26 -22.86 13.20
N ASP A 30 4.39 -23.44 12.76
CA ASP A 30 4.71 -24.86 13.00
C ASP A 30 5.07 -25.16 14.45
N ASN A 31 5.50 -24.16 15.20
CA ASN A 31 5.89 -24.30 16.61
C ASN A 31 4.71 -24.08 17.56
N LEU A 32 3.51 -23.83 17.02
CA LEU A 32 2.31 -23.67 17.81
C LEU A 32 1.83 -25.07 18.22
N GLU A 33 2.09 -25.43 19.48
CA GLU A 33 1.69 -26.71 20.07
C GLU A 33 0.17 -26.80 20.30
N ASP A 34 -0.37 -28.01 20.18
CA ASP A 34 -1.78 -28.36 20.37
C ASP A 34 -2.22 -28.43 21.84
N SER A 35 -1.82 -27.44 22.64
CA SER A 35 -1.99 -27.50 24.11
C SER A 35 -3.31 -26.93 24.63
N THR A 36 -4.35 -26.74 23.79
CA THR A 36 -5.63 -26.14 24.23
C THR A 36 -6.88 -26.76 23.62
N LYS A 37 -8.05 -26.51 24.25
CA LYS A 37 -9.43 -26.85 23.79
C LYS A 37 -9.79 -26.35 22.37
N TYR A 38 -8.91 -25.59 21.71
CA TYR A 38 -9.13 -25.00 20.39
C TYR A 38 -8.15 -25.52 19.30
N SER A 39 -7.34 -26.55 19.60
CA SER A 39 -6.32 -27.13 18.70
C SER A 39 -6.85 -27.39 17.29
N ASP A 40 -7.92 -28.19 17.16
CA ASP A 40 -8.43 -28.61 15.85
C ASP A 40 -8.90 -27.43 14.97
N LYS A 41 -9.40 -26.35 15.60
CA LYS A 41 -9.85 -25.16 14.88
C LYS A 41 -8.66 -24.33 14.40
N ILE A 42 -7.64 -24.20 15.25
CA ILE A 42 -6.39 -23.51 14.94
C ILE A 42 -5.66 -24.25 13.83
N ASP A 43 -5.60 -25.59 13.88
CA ASP A 43 -4.96 -26.42 12.85
C ASP A 43 -5.59 -26.23 11.47
N LYS A 44 -6.93 -26.30 11.40
CA LYS A 44 -7.64 -26.04 10.15
C LYS A 44 -7.34 -24.65 9.59
N HIS A 45 -7.20 -23.64 10.46
CA HIS A 45 -6.88 -22.28 10.03
C HIS A 45 -5.41 -22.13 9.64
N ARG A 46 -4.48 -22.80 10.34
CA ARG A 46 -3.06 -22.87 10.02
C ARG A 46 -2.83 -23.52 8.66
N GLU A 47 -3.43 -24.68 8.41
CA GLU A 47 -3.31 -25.38 7.12
C GLU A 47 -3.95 -24.56 5.99
N LYS A 48 -5.09 -23.91 6.24
CA LYS A 48 -5.67 -22.98 5.27
C LYS A 48 -4.75 -21.79 4.99
N ALA A 49 -4.13 -21.20 6.02
CA ALA A 49 -3.20 -20.09 5.87
C ALA A 49 -1.95 -20.51 5.09
N LYS A 50 -1.36 -21.67 5.39
CA LYS A 50 -0.23 -22.24 4.63
C LYS A 50 -0.56 -22.43 3.15
N LYS A 51 -1.71 -23.02 2.83
CA LYS A 51 -2.15 -23.21 1.44
C LYS A 51 -2.32 -21.89 0.71
N ASN A 52 -2.95 -20.90 1.35
CA ASN A 52 -3.14 -19.57 0.74
C ASN A 52 -1.81 -18.83 0.58
N LEU A 53 -0.90 -18.98 1.54
CA LEU A 53 0.45 -18.40 1.44
C LEU A 53 1.25 -19.02 0.30
N HIS A 54 1.19 -20.35 0.16
CA HIS A 54 1.91 -21.09 -0.87
C HIS A 54 1.52 -20.67 -2.29
N VAL A 55 0.23 -20.39 -2.52
CA VAL A 55 -0.28 -19.92 -3.82
C VAL A 55 -0.27 -18.39 -3.95
N GLY A 56 0.30 -17.68 -2.99
CA GLY A 56 0.40 -16.22 -3.02
C GLY A 56 -0.91 -15.45 -2.87
N ASN A 57 -1.98 -16.06 -2.32
CA ASN A 57 -3.30 -15.41 -2.20
C ASN A 57 -3.32 -14.33 -1.11
N GLU A 58 -2.97 -13.11 -1.51
CA GLU A 58 -2.95 -11.89 -0.70
C GLU A 58 -4.33 -11.49 -0.19
N ALA A 59 -5.39 -11.73 -0.97
CA ALA A 59 -6.76 -11.36 -0.63
C ALA A 59 -7.25 -12.09 0.62
N PHE A 60 -6.86 -13.36 0.77
CA PHE A 60 -7.09 -14.11 2.00
C PHE A 60 -6.51 -13.41 3.24
N PHE A 61 -5.29 -12.86 3.14
CA PHE A 61 -4.64 -12.21 4.28
C PHE A 61 -5.16 -10.80 4.54
N LYS A 62 -5.60 -10.08 3.50
CA LYS A 62 -6.35 -8.83 3.64
C LYS A 62 -7.57 -9.01 4.55
N ASP A 63 -8.31 -10.10 4.37
CA ASP A 63 -9.53 -10.37 5.13
C ASP A 63 -9.27 -10.97 6.52
N LYS A 64 -8.16 -11.69 6.68
CA LYS A 64 -7.83 -12.37 7.94
C LYS A 64 -7.04 -11.53 8.93
N LEU A 65 -6.25 -10.59 8.45
CA LEU A 65 -5.49 -9.70 9.33
C LEU A 65 -6.34 -8.50 9.73
N PRO A 66 -6.24 -8.05 10.99
CA PRO A 66 -6.68 -6.71 11.34
C PRO A 66 -5.98 -5.69 10.43
N ASN A 67 -6.71 -4.68 9.93
CA ASN A 67 -6.17 -3.64 9.04
C ASN A 67 -4.86 -3.02 9.55
N LYS A 68 -4.77 -2.76 10.86
CA LYS A 68 -3.57 -2.21 11.52
C LYS A 68 -2.35 -3.15 11.51
N SER A 69 -2.56 -4.42 11.17
CA SER A 69 -1.55 -5.46 11.16
C SER A 69 -1.26 -6.00 9.76
N LEU A 70 -1.92 -5.47 8.73
CA LEU A 70 -1.70 -5.88 7.34
C LEU A 70 -0.24 -5.71 6.91
N TRP A 71 0.48 -4.71 7.44
CA TRP A 71 1.91 -4.51 7.19
C TRP A 71 2.80 -5.74 7.46
N ARG A 72 2.34 -6.69 8.29
CA ARG A 72 3.06 -7.93 8.58
C ARG A 72 3.14 -8.87 7.37
N SER A 73 2.28 -8.69 6.36
CA SER A 73 2.31 -9.45 5.12
C SER A 73 3.32 -8.92 4.10
N TYR A 74 3.92 -7.73 4.32
CA TYR A 74 4.79 -7.07 3.36
C TYR A 74 5.89 -8.00 2.83
N ARG A 75 6.65 -8.65 3.73
CA ARG A 75 7.76 -9.54 3.35
C ARG A 75 7.35 -10.82 2.63
N ASN A 76 6.06 -11.18 2.68
CA ASN A 76 5.55 -12.36 1.97
C ASN A 76 5.12 -12.02 0.54
N PHE A 77 4.81 -10.75 0.27
CA PHE A 77 4.28 -10.29 -1.00
C PHE A 77 5.18 -9.24 -1.67
N GLU A 78 6.41 -9.06 -1.17
CA GLU A 78 7.30 -7.97 -1.58
C GLU A 78 7.70 -8.02 -3.06
N GLU A 79 7.68 -9.21 -3.67
CA GLU A 79 8.03 -9.41 -5.08
C GLU A 79 7.16 -8.62 -6.05
N ASN A 80 5.88 -8.35 -5.74
CA ASN A 80 5.00 -7.57 -6.60
C ASN A 80 4.31 -6.43 -5.83
N VAL A 81 4.96 -5.95 -4.77
CA VAL A 81 4.51 -4.74 -4.08
C VAL A 81 4.59 -3.56 -5.03
N CYS A 82 3.48 -2.81 -5.11
CA CYS A 82 3.42 -1.58 -5.87
C CYS A 82 3.24 -0.39 -4.94
N PHE A 83 4.24 0.48 -4.92
CA PHE A 83 4.12 1.80 -4.34
C PHE A 83 3.49 2.71 -5.37
N PHE A 84 2.45 3.45 -5.00
CA PHE A 84 1.83 4.38 -5.93
C PHE A 84 1.45 5.70 -5.27
N ASP A 85 1.40 6.74 -6.07
CA ASP A 85 0.99 8.09 -5.67
C ASP A 85 0.29 8.79 -6.85
N ILE A 86 -0.52 9.81 -6.55
CA ILE A 86 -1.27 10.54 -7.58
C ILE A 86 -1.06 12.04 -7.46
N GLU A 87 -1.01 12.70 -8.61
CA GLU A 87 -1.15 14.16 -8.67
C GLU A 87 -2.56 14.53 -9.11
N THR A 88 -3.07 15.62 -8.57
CA THR A 88 -4.44 16.07 -8.85
C THR A 88 -4.51 17.57 -9.06
N THR A 89 -5.50 18.04 -9.81
CA THR A 89 -5.74 19.49 -9.97
C THR A 89 -6.34 20.14 -8.71
N GLY A 90 -6.50 19.41 -7.62
CA GLY A 90 -7.12 19.85 -6.37
C GLY A 90 -7.70 18.68 -5.57
N LEU A 91 -8.19 18.98 -4.36
CA LEU A 91 -8.43 17.97 -3.32
C LEU A 91 -9.77 17.23 -3.37
N LYS A 92 -10.64 17.51 -4.35
CA LYS A 92 -12.01 16.96 -4.38
C LYS A 92 -12.28 16.20 -5.69
N PRO A 93 -12.49 14.88 -5.66
CA PRO A 93 -12.65 14.08 -6.88
C PRO A 93 -13.89 14.45 -7.71
N GLU A 94 -14.89 15.11 -7.13
CA GLU A 94 -16.11 15.54 -7.84
C GLU A 94 -15.85 16.70 -8.81
N ARG A 95 -14.80 17.49 -8.58
CA ARG A 95 -14.51 18.73 -9.33
C ARG A 95 -13.07 18.82 -9.84
N ASN A 96 -12.23 17.88 -9.46
CA ASN A 96 -10.80 17.87 -9.78
C ASN A 96 -10.43 16.58 -10.49
N LYS A 97 -9.30 16.60 -11.19
CA LYS A 97 -8.87 15.51 -12.07
C LYS A 97 -7.51 15.01 -11.64
N THR A 98 -7.30 13.70 -11.62
CA THR A 98 -5.97 13.09 -11.48
C THR A 98 -5.10 13.42 -12.70
N THR A 99 -4.00 14.14 -12.54
CA THR A 99 -3.12 14.54 -13.66
C THR A 99 -2.09 13.49 -14.00
N THR A 100 -1.54 12.83 -12.99
CA THR A 100 -0.60 11.73 -13.14
C THR A 100 -0.86 10.66 -12.09
N VAL A 101 -0.44 9.43 -12.38
CA VAL A 101 -0.34 8.34 -11.41
C VAL A 101 1.02 7.71 -11.60
N SER A 102 1.82 7.71 -10.53
CA SER A 102 3.15 7.14 -10.51
C SER A 102 3.12 5.82 -9.77
N PHE A 103 3.79 4.81 -10.31
CA PHE A 103 3.93 3.47 -9.76
C PHE A 103 5.40 3.14 -9.63
N TYR A 104 5.77 2.45 -8.56
CA TYR A 104 7.08 1.85 -8.36
C TYR A 104 6.92 0.41 -7.91
N ARG A 105 7.40 -0.53 -8.73
CA ARG A 105 7.33 -1.97 -8.49
C ARG A 105 8.57 -2.64 -9.08
N ASN A 106 9.18 -3.56 -8.34
CA ASN A 106 10.38 -4.30 -8.79
C ASN A 106 11.53 -3.43 -9.32
N GLY A 107 11.79 -2.29 -8.68
CA GLY A 107 12.90 -1.40 -9.07
C GLY A 107 12.60 -0.52 -10.28
N GLU A 108 11.42 -0.63 -10.86
CA GLU A 108 11.01 0.17 -12.02
C GLU A 108 9.93 1.18 -11.64
N SER A 109 10.10 2.41 -12.13
CA SER A 109 9.11 3.48 -12.02
C SER A 109 8.33 3.63 -13.32
N ARG A 110 7.01 3.76 -13.22
CA ARG A 110 6.12 4.07 -14.34
C ARG A 110 5.17 5.20 -13.97
N THR A 111 5.07 6.21 -14.82
CA THR A 111 4.15 7.33 -14.62
C THR A 111 3.18 7.45 -15.77
N LEU A 112 1.89 7.30 -15.47
CA LEU A 112 0.80 7.52 -16.43
C LEU A 112 0.37 8.99 -16.37
N ILE A 113 0.15 9.61 -17.53
CA ILE A 113 -0.15 11.04 -17.68
C ILE A 113 -1.52 11.26 -18.34
N ARG A 114 -2.34 12.13 -17.73
CA ARG A 114 -3.66 12.49 -18.27
C ARG A 114 -3.55 13.06 -19.69
N GLY A 115 -4.34 12.52 -20.60
CA GLY A 115 -4.35 12.92 -22.00
C GLY A 115 -3.23 12.29 -22.83
N GLN A 116 -2.44 11.41 -22.24
CA GLN A 116 -1.51 10.53 -22.94
C GLN A 116 -1.97 9.08 -22.71
N ASP A 117 -1.51 8.45 -21.65
CA ASP A 117 -1.67 7.02 -21.35
C ASP A 117 -2.41 6.72 -20.04
N LEU A 118 -2.72 7.74 -19.21
CA LEU A 118 -3.58 7.57 -18.03
C LEU A 118 -5.03 7.29 -18.44
N LYS A 119 -5.35 6.00 -18.53
CA LYS A 119 -6.65 5.43 -18.89
C LYS A 119 -7.05 4.35 -17.89
N GLN A 120 -8.35 4.04 -17.84
CA GLN A 120 -8.91 3.05 -16.93
C GLN A 120 -8.21 1.70 -17.04
N GLU A 121 -8.03 1.19 -18.25
CA GLU A 121 -7.49 -0.14 -18.52
C GLU A 121 -6.02 -0.25 -18.07
N LYS A 122 -5.27 0.84 -18.18
CA LYS A 122 -3.88 0.90 -17.69
C LYS A 122 -3.81 0.89 -16.18
N LEU A 123 -4.72 1.59 -15.49
CA LEU A 123 -4.80 1.56 -14.04
C LEU A 123 -5.18 0.16 -13.54
N GLU A 124 -6.20 -0.45 -14.14
CA GLU A 124 -6.63 -1.81 -13.80
C GLU A 124 -5.50 -2.82 -13.99
N GLN A 125 -4.74 -2.71 -15.09
CA GLN A 125 -3.57 -3.54 -15.34
C GLN A 125 -2.51 -3.37 -14.23
N GLU A 126 -2.11 -2.14 -13.91
CA GLU A 126 -1.09 -1.88 -12.88
C GLU A 126 -1.51 -2.43 -11.51
N PHE A 127 -2.77 -2.23 -11.11
CA PHE A 127 -3.27 -2.76 -9.84
C PHE A 127 -3.46 -4.27 -9.85
N PHE A 128 -3.91 -4.87 -10.96
CA PHE A 128 -4.06 -6.32 -11.09
C PHE A 128 -2.72 -7.06 -10.96
N GLU A 129 -1.66 -6.51 -11.53
CA GLU A 129 -0.30 -7.07 -11.46
C GLU A 129 0.35 -6.89 -10.06
N SER A 130 -0.32 -6.23 -9.11
CA SER A 130 0.24 -5.88 -7.80
C SER A 130 -0.31 -6.76 -6.67
N SER A 131 0.57 -7.47 -5.98
CA SER A 131 0.20 -8.32 -4.83
C SER A 131 -0.19 -7.50 -3.60
N LEU A 132 0.30 -6.26 -3.48
CA LEU A 132 0.10 -5.41 -2.33
C LEU A 132 0.38 -3.96 -2.72
N LEU A 133 -0.56 -3.07 -2.39
CA LEU A 133 -0.40 -1.65 -2.65
C LEU A 133 0.20 -0.95 -1.43
N VAL A 134 1.06 0.02 -1.68
CA VAL A 134 1.61 0.90 -0.66
C VAL A 134 1.46 2.35 -1.12
N SER A 135 0.94 3.22 -0.26
CA SER A 135 0.94 4.67 -0.53
C SER A 135 0.96 5.47 0.78
N PHE A 136 1.04 6.80 0.69
CA PHE A 136 0.97 7.69 1.84
C PHE A 136 -0.35 8.47 1.83
N ASN A 137 -1.23 8.23 2.82
CA ASN A 137 -2.58 8.80 2.89
C ASN A 137 -3.51 8.40 1.73
N GLY A 138 -3.11 7.43 0.90
CA GLY A 138 -3.89 7.09 -0.29
C GLY A 138 -5.17 6.31 -0.03
N LYS A 139 -5.35 5.68 1.14
CA LYS A 139 -6.67 5.08 1.47
C LYS A 139 -7.76 6.14 1.57
N ARG A 140 -7.40 7.35 2.00
CA ARG A 140 -8.31 8.47 2.18
C ARG A 140 -8.34 9.39 0.97
N PHE A 141 -7.27 9.41 0.18
CA PHE A 141 -7.11 10.35 -0.92
C PHE A 141 -7.02 9.63 -2.26
N ASP A 142 -5.90 8.96 -2.56
CA ASP A 142 -5.57 8.43 -3.88
C ASP A 142 -6.59 7.44 -4.40
N LYS A 143 -6.87 6.39 -3.61
CA LYS A 143 -7.81 5.32 -3.96
C LYS A 143 -9.20 5.88 -4.27
N PRO A 144 -9.85 6.65 -3.37
CA PRO A 144 -11.14 7.28 -3.68
C PRO A 144 -11.10 8.17 -4.94
N PHE A 145 -9.99 8.86 -5.18
CA PHE A 145 -9.84 9.69 -6.38
C PHE A 145 -9.85 8.87 -7.66
N LEU A 146 -9.10 7.75 -7.67
CA LEU A 146 -8.98 6.87 -8.82
C LEU A 146 -10.29 6.11 -9.07
N GLU A 147 -10.88 5.51 -8.04
CA GLU A 147 -12.17 4.80 -8.15
C GLU A 147 -13.26 5.75 -8.68
N LYS A 148 -13.32 6.99 -8.17
CA LYS A 148 -14.31 7.97 -8.63
C LYS A 148 -14.04 8.50 -10.04
N SER A 149 -12.79 8.79 -10.37
CA SER A 149 -12.42 9.46 -11.64
C SER A 149 -12.37 8.50 -12.83
N PHE A 150 -12.12 7.22 -12.58
CA PHE A 150 -11.92 6.20 -13.62
C PHE A 150 -12.89 5.02 -13.52
N GLY A 151 -13.75 4.96 -12.50
CA GLY A 151 -14.73 3.87 -12.37
C GLY A 151 -14.13 2.50 -12.04
N ILE A 152 -12.89 2.47 -11.57
CA ILE A 152 -12.18 1.24 -11.18
C ILE A 152 -12.54 0.85 -9.74
N ASN A 153 -12.28 -0.41 -9.40
CA ASN A 153 -12.38 -0.93 -8.03
C ASN A 153 -11.03 -1.44 -7.56
N ILE A 154 -10.45 -0.81 -6.55
CA ILE A 154 -9.11 -1.17 -6.05
C ILE A 154 -9.30 -2.11 -4.84
N GLU A 155 -9.25 -3.41 -5.09
CA GLU A 155 -9.48 -4.43 -4.06
C GLU A 155 -8.22 -5.02 -3.45
N ASN A 156 -7.04 -4.71 -3.98
CA ASN A 156 -5.77 -5.19 -3.46
C ASN A 156 -5.64 -4.88 -1.95
N PRO A 157 -4.95 -5.72 -1.18
CA PRO A 157 -4.51 -5.31 0.14
C PRO A 157 -3.68 -4.02 0.00
N HIS A 158 -3.94 -3.05 0.88
CA HIS A 158 -3.36 -1.72 0.78
C HIS A 158 -2.77 -1.33 2.13
N ILE A 159 -1.46 -1.10 2.18
CA ILE A 159 -0.76 -0.52 3.32
C ILE A 159 -0.69 0.99 3.09
N ASP A 160 -1.23 1.75 4.04
CA ASP A 160 -1.13 3.20 4.03
C ASP A 160 -0.13 3.63 5.10
N LEU A 161 0.99 4.18 4.64
CA LEU A 161 2.14 4.55 5.46
C LEU A 161 1.80 5.64 6.47
N MET A 162 0.81 6.50 6.19
CA MET A 162 0.39 7.54 7.14
C MET A 162 -0.02 6.91 8.49
N TYR A 163 -0.80 5.83 8.46
CA TYR A 163 -1.22 5.16 9.70
C TYR A 163 -0.09 4.37 10.38
N LEU A 164 0.87 3.85 9.61
CA LEU A 164 2.05 3.20 10.20
C LEU A 164 2.93 4.22 10.92
N PHE A 165 3.21 5.35 10.29
CA PHE A 165 3.97 6.44 10.87
C PHE A 165 3.29 7.02 12.12
N GLN A 166 1.97 7.23 12.09
CA GLN A 166 1.20 7.65 13.28
C GLN A 166 1.39 6.70 14.47
N ARG A 167 1.43 5.39 14.22
CA ARG A 167 1.66 4.39 15.29
C ARG A 167 3.08 4.41 15.84
N LEU A 168 4.03 4.89 15.05
CA LEU A 168 5.42 5.10 15.47
C LEU A 168 5.63 6.48 16.12
N GLY A 169 4.59 7.29 16.24
CA GLY A 169 4.64 8.62 16.85
C GLY A 169 4.91 9.77 15.88
N TYR A 170 4.98 9.51 14.57
CA TYR A 170 5.18 10.54 13.54
C TYR A 170 3.86 11.14 13.06
N SER A 171 3.87 12.44 12.75
CA SER A 171 2.69 13.17 12.28
C SER A 171 3.05 14.31 11.32
N GLY A 172 2.11 14.61 10.42
CA GLY A 172 2.29 15.61 9.35
C GLY A 172 2.33 14.98 7.96
N GLY A 173 2.74 15.76 6.96
CA GLY A 173 2.95 15.25 5.60
C GLY A 173 4.24 14.44 5.46
N LEU A 174 4.34 13.65 4.38
CA LEU A 174 5.46 12.74 4.13
C LEU A 174 6.82 13.45 4.19
N LYS A 175 6.96 14.63 3.55
CA LYS A 175 8.18 15.44 3.57
C LYS A 175 8.69 15.77 4.98
N LYS A 176 7.77 16.05 5.91
CA LYS A 176 8.14 16.31 7.31
C LYS A 176 8.65 15.03 7.97
N ILE A 177 7.94 13.92 7.77
CA ILE A 177 8.27 12.63 8.36
C ILE A 177 9.62 12.10 7.85
N GLU A 178 9.90 12.24 6.56
CA GLU A 178 11.20 11.89 5.97
C GLU A 178 12.34 12.67 6.61
N LYS A 179 12.16 13.99 6.80
CA LYS A 179 13.14 14.83 7.51
C LYS A 179 13.32 14.38 8.95
N ASP A 180 12.23 14.10 9.66
CA ASP A 180 12.27 13.60 11.05
C ASP A 180 13.01 12.24 11.14
N LEU A 181 13.02 11.45 10.05
CA LEU A 181 13.69 10.16 9.92
C LEU A 181 15.11 10.25 9.32
N GLY A 182 15.56 11.42 8.88
CA GLY A 182 16.85 11.59 8.19
C GLY A 182 16.90 10.96 6.80
N VAL A 183 15.75 10.82 6.12
CA VAL A 183 15.69 10.36 4.74
C VAL A 183 15.96 11.56 3.83
N GLU A 184 17.07 11.50 3.09
CA GLU A 184 17.42 12.49 2.08
C GLU A 184 16.79 12.12 0.73
N ARG A 185 16.32 13.14 0.00
CA ARG A 185 15.82 12.98 -1.37
C ARG A 185 16.91 13.44 -2.33
N GLU A 186 17.19 12.63 -3.36
CA GLU A 186 18.19 12.96 -4.39
C GLU A 186 17.76 14.14 -5.29
N LEU A 187 16.46 14.40 -5.40
CA LEU A 187 15.89 15.50 -6.18
C LEU A 187 15.02 16.40 -5.29
N GLU A 188 15.13 17.72 -5.49
CA GLU A 188 14.20 18.68 -4.90
C GLU A 188 12.81 18.45 -5.47
N ASP A 189 11.89 18.02 -4.60
CA ASP A 189 10.52 17.73 -4.99
C ASP A 189 9.74 19.03 -5.24
N ILE A 190 9.03 19.06 -6.37
CA ILE A 190 8.13 20.13 -6.74
C ILE A 190 6.94 20.05 -5.77
N ASP A 191 6.65 21.14 -5.05
CA ASP A 191 5.48 21.18 -4.15
C ASP A 191 4.21 20.83 -4.94
N GLY A 192 3.27 20.05 -4.39
CA GLY A 192 2.02 19.71 -5.08
C GLY A 192 1.25 20.94 -5.59
N ARG A 193 1.43 22.12 -4.97
CA ARG A 193 0.93 23.40 -5.51
C ARG A 193 1.66 23.83 -6.79
N GLU A 194 2.96 23.60 -6.86
CA GLU A 194 3.76 23.83 -8.06
C GLU A 194 3.43 22.80 -9.16
N ALA A 195 3.18 21.54 -8.82
CA ALA A 195 2.68 20.54 -9.77
C ALA A 195 1.36 20.98 -10.43
N ILE A 196 0.43 21.55 -9.65
CA ILE A 196 -0.81 22.15 -10.19
C ILE A 196 -0.51 23.34 -11.13
N LYS A 197 0.44 24.21 -10.79
CA LYS A 197 0.82 25.35 -11.65
C LYS A 197 1.47 24.86 -12.95
N LEU A 198 2.35 23.88 -12.87
CA LEU A 198 3.01 23.25 -14.03
C LEU A 198 1.97 22.60 -14.95
N TRP A 199 0.99 21.88 -14.38
CA TRP A 199 -0.11 21.30 -15.15
C TRP A 199 -0.94 22.36 -15.89
N LYS A 200 -1.26 23.48 -15.23
CA LYS A 200 -1.97 24.60 -15.86
C LYS A 200 -1.18 25.19 -17.03
N ARG A 201 0.13 25.37 -16.87
CA ARG A 201 1.04 25.83 -17.95
C ARG A 201 1.09 24.84 -19.10
N TYR A 202 1.22 23.55 -18.82
CA TYR A 202 1.20 22.49 -19.83
C TYR A 202 -0.09 22.52 -20.66
N LYS A 203 -1.25 22.73 -20.01
CA LYS A 203 -2.55 22.88 -20.69
C LYS A 203 -2.65 24.13 -21.57
N GLN A 204 -2.02 25.24 -21.17
CA GLN A 204 -2.08 26.51 -21.90
C GLN A 204 -1.14 26.55 -23.12
N HIS A 205 0.03 25.91 -23.04
CA HIS A 205 1.10 26.09 -24.03
C HIS A 205 1.27 24.95 -25.04
N GLY A 206 0.44 23.90 -24.99
CA GLY A 206 0.40 22.88 -26.03
C GLY A 206 1.77 22.24 -26.32
N ASN A 207 2.18 21.30 -25.46
CA ASN A 207 3.22 20.31 -25.76
C ASN A 207 4.58 20.84 -26.26
N ARG A 208 5.09 21.96 -25.72
CA ARG A 208 6.48 22.40 -25.93
C ARG A 208 7.25 22.46 -24.61
N GLY A 209 7.77 21.29 -24.22
CA GLY A 209 8.84 21.12 -23.25
C GLY A 209 8.47 21.26 -21.76
N GLY A 210 8.74 20.21 -20.97
CA GLY A 210 8.98 20.39 -19.54
C GLY A 210 8.24 19.51 -18.53
N PHE A 211 7.52 18.45 -18.91
CA PHE A 211 6.95 17.53 -17.90
C PHE A 211 7.78 16.26 -17.65
N ARG A 212 8.83 16.02 -18.46
CA ARG A 212 9.69 14.82 -18.34
C ARG A 212 10.87 14.95 -17.37
N GLN A 213 11.07 16.12 -16.78
CA GLN A 213 12.23 16.41 -15.90
C GLN A 213 11.84 16.66 -14.44
N ALA A 214 10.57 16.41 -14.10
CA ALA A 214 9.93 16.88 -12.88
C ALA A 214 9.13 15.76 -12.16
N CYS A 215 9.18 14.53 -12.66
CA CYS A 215 8.48 13.37 -12.11
C CYS A 215 9.42 12.17 -12.15
#